data_AF-A0A971SS30-F1
#
_entry.id   AF-A0A971SS30-F1
#
_cell.length_a   1.000
_cell.length_b   1.000
_cell.length_c   1.000
_cell.angle_alpha   90.00
_cell.angle_beta   90.00
_cell.angle_gamma   90.00
#
_symmetry.space_group_name_H-M   'P 1'
#
loop_
_entity.id
_entity.type
_entity.pdbx_description
1 polymer ?
#
loop_
_entity_poly.entity_id
_entity_poly.type
_entity_poly.pdbx_seq_one_letter_code
_entity_poly.pdbx_strand_id
1 'polypeptide(L)' 'MSKIVIIGGVAGGATCAARLRRLDEAAEIILLERGEYISYANCGLPYHVGDVIKSRGALLLQTPEAM' A
#
# COMPACT_ATOMS: atom_id res chain seq x y z
N MET A 1 14.55 -3.40 -19.91
CA MET A 1 13.76 -3.76 -18.72
C MET A 1 14.17 -2.83 -17.60
N SER A 2 13.23 -2.04 -17.08
CA SER A 2 13.53 -1.03 -16.05
C SER A 2 13.38 -1.64 -14.66
N LYS A 3 14.35 -1.36 -13.78
CA LYS A 3 14.29 -1.71 -12.35
C LYS A 3 13.97 -0.48 -11.54
N ILE A 4 12.90 -0.53 -10.77
CA ILE A 4 12.35 0.62 -10.05
C ILE A 4 12.25 0.26 -8.58
N VAL A 5 12.85 1.10 -7.72
CA VAL A 5 12.78 0.96 -6.27
C VAL A 5 11.96 2.10 -5.69
N ILE A 6 10.94 1.78 -4.90
CA ILE A 6 10.04 2.73 -4.26
C ILE A 6 10.23 2.61 -2.75
N ILE A 7 10.49 3.73 -2.08
CA ILE A 7 10.66 3.81 -0.63
C ILE A 7 9.39 4.40 0.00
N GLY A 8 8.73 3.60 0.84
CA GLY A 8 7.43 3.87 1.44
C GLY A 8 6.28 3.22 0.66
N GLY A 9 5.44 2.43 1.33
CA GLY A 9 4.40 1.58 0.75
C GLY A 9 2.97 1.94 1.13
N VAL A 10 2.73 3.12 1.72
CA VAL A 10 1.39 3.47 2.22
C VAL A 10 0.49 4.05 1.12
N ALA A 11 0.45 5.37 0.94
CA ALA A 11 -0.44 6.00 -0.05
C ALA A 11 0.26 6.17 -1.41
N GLY A 12 1.24 7.07 -1.48
CA GLY A 12 1.90 7.44 -2.72
C GLY A 12 2.68 6.28 -3.36
N GLY A 13 3.49 5.56 -2.57
CA GLY A 13 4.30 4.48 -3.12
C GLY A 13 3.50 3.28 -3.62
N ALA A 14 2.48 2.83 -2.89
CA ALA A 14 1.58 1.77 -3.37
C ALA A 14 0.83 2.19 -4.64
N THR A 15 0.37 3.45 -4.70
CA THR A 15 -0.29 4.01 -5.90
C THR A 15 0.65 4.04 -7.10
N CYS A 16 1.90 4.48 -6.87
CA CYS A 16 2.94 4.52 -7.89
C CYS A 16 3.25 3.11 -8.42
N ALA A 17 3.49 2.15 -7.53
CA ALA A 17 3.76 0.75 -7.90
C ALA A 17 2.61 0.14 -8.71
N ALA A 18 1.37 0.30 -8.24
CA ALA A 18 0.20 -0.19 -8.95
C ALA A 18 0.00 0.48 -10.32
N ARG A 19 0.36 1.75 -10.46
CA ARG A 19 0.29 2.44 -11.75
C ARG A 19 1.41 1.98 -12.69
N LEU A 20 2.63 1.83 -12.18
CA LEU A 20 3.77 1.33 -12.95
C LEU A 20 3.52 -0.06 -13.52
N ARG A 21 3.00 -1.00 -12.72
CA ARG A 21 2.66 -2.34 -13.20
C ARG A 21 1.67 -2.34 -14.37
N ARG A 22 0.72 -1.39 -14.40
CA ARG A 22 -0.25 -1.23 -15.51
C ARG A 22 0.35 -0.57 -16.75
N LEU A 23 1.42 0.20 -16.59
CA LEU A 23 2.10 0.87 -17.70
C LEU A 23 3.19 0.00 -18.33
N ASP A 24 3.82 -0.84 -17.52
CA ASP A 24 4.88 -1.76 -17.94
C ASP A 24 4.77 -3.07 -17.14
N GLU A 25 4.18 -4.08 -17.78
CA GLU A 25 4.05 -5.42 -17.20
C GLU A 25 5.39 -6.13 -17.02
N ALA A 26 6.44 -5.70 -17.73
CA ALA A 26 7.78 -6.27 -17.64
C ALA A 26 8.69 -5.51 -16.67
N ALA A 27 8.23 -4.41 -16.06
CA ALA A 27 9.05 -3.69 -15.07
C ALA A 27 9.32 -4.55 -13.83
N GLU A 28 10.55 -4.52 -13.33
CA GLU A 28 10.90 -5.02 -12.01
C GLU A 28 10.62 -3.89 -11.00
N ILE A 29 9.65 -4.09 -10.11
CA ILE A 29 9.19 -3.08 -9.15
C ILE A 29 9.44 -3.62 -7.75
N ILE A 30 10.29 -2.93 -6.98
CA ILE A 30 10.61 -3.26 -5.60
C ILE A 30 10.03 -2.17 -4.71
N LEU A 31 9.07 -2.53 -3.85
CA LEU A 31 8.47 -1.63 -2.86
C LEU A 31 9.03 -1.94 -1.47
N LEU A 32 9.65 -0.96 -0.83
CA LEU A 32 10.20 -1.10 0.52
C LEU A 32 9.37 -0.27 1.49
N GLU A 33 8.74 -0.93 2.46
CA GLU A 33 8.08 -0.29 3.58
C GLU A 33 8.75 -0.75 4.88
N ARG A 34 8.93 0.18 5.83
CA ARG A 34 9.53 -0.11 7.12
C ARG A 34 8.54 -0.83 8.04
N GLY A 35 7.27 -0.44 7.96
CA GLY A 35 6.20 -1.06 8.74
C GLY A 35 5.76 -2.42 8.18
N GLU A 36 4.98 -3.14 8.98
CA GLU A 36 4.41 -4.44 8.58
C GLU A 36 3.26 -4.32 7.57
N TYR A 37 2.65 -3.14 7.45
CA TYR A 37 1.45 -2.90 6.65
C TYR A 37 1.74 -1.94 5.51
N ILE A 38 1.26 -2.31 4.32
CA ILE A 38 1.20 -1.44 3.14
C ILE A 38 -0.25 -1.03 2.87
N SER A 39 -0.45 0.03 2.09
CA SER A 39 -1.77 0.44 1.58
C SER A 39 -2.90 0.38 2.62
N TYR A 40 -2.70 1.01 3.78
CA TYR A 40 -3.72 1.08 4.82
C TYR A 40 -4.30 2.50 4.95
N ALA A 41 -5.55 2.58 5.39
CA ALA A 41 -6.32 3.82 5.47
C ALA A 41 -5.95 4.63 6.72
N ASN A 42 -4.84 5.39 6.65
CA ASN A 42 -4.40 6.32 7.71
C ASN A 42 -5.53 7.23 8.20
N CYS A 43 -6.26 7.82 7.27
CA CYS A 43 -7.36 8.74 7.55
C CYS A 43 -8.52 8.05 8.29
N GLY A 44 -8.61 6.71 8.18
CA GLY A 44 -9.60 5.88 8.87
C GLY A 44 -9.27 5.57 10.32
N LEU A 45 -8.00 5.70 10.74
CA LEU A 45 -7.55 5.35 12.08
C LEU A 45 -8.30 6.09 13.20
N PRO A 46 -8.56 7.41 13.12
CA PRO A 46 -9.31 8.12 14.16
C PRO A 46 -10.73 7.57 14.33
N TYR A 47 -11.35 7.10 13.25
CA TYR A 47 -12.69 6.51 13.30
C TYR A 47 -12.70 5.11 13.88
N HIS A 48 -11.58 4.37 13.79
CA HIS A 48 -11.44 3.10 14.51
C HIS A 48 -11.24 3.32 16.01
N VAL A 49 -10.36 4.26 16.39
CA VAL A 49 -10.17 4.65 17.79
C VAL A 49 -11.46 5.21 18.40
N GLY A 50 -12.20 6.00 17.63
CA GLY A 50 -13.51 6.56 18.00
C GLY A 50 -14.68 5.60 17.85
N ASP A 51 -14.43 4.30 17.67
CA ASP A 51 -15.46 3.25 17.67
C ASP A 51 -16.50 3.32 16.54
N VAL A 52 -16.27 4.14 15.51
CA VAL A 52 -17.12 4.23 14.31
C VAL A 52 -16.78 3.10 13.34
N ILE A 53 -15.48 2.82 13.14
CA ILE A 53 -14.99 1.67 12.39
C ILE A 53 -14.70 0.55 13.37
N LYS A 54 -15.56 -0.48 13.39
CA LYS A 54 -15.45 -1.57 14.39
C LYS A 54 -14.32 -2.55 14.12
N SER A 55 -14.03 -2.83 12.86
CA SER A 55 -13.00 -3.79 12.48
C SER A 55 -11.75 -3.08 11.99
N ARG A 56 -10.60 -3.37 12.61
CA ARG A 56 -9.28 -2.93 12.12
C ARG A 56 -9.00 -3.41 10.70
N GLY A 57 -9.49 -4.61 10.35
CA GLY A 57 -9.33 -5.17 9.01
C GLY A 57 -9.93 -4.30 7.90
N ALA A 58 -10.95 -3.48 8.21
CA ALA A 58 -11.54 -2.54 7.26
C ALA A 58 -10.57 -1.39 6.87
N LEU A 59 -9.47 -1.22 7.59
CA LEU A 59 -8.44 -0.23 7.29
C LEU A 59 -7.28 -0.80 6.45
N LEU A 60 -7.19 -2.13 6.28
CA LEU A 60 -6.14 -2.78 5.50
C LEU A 60 -6.67 -3.05 4.09
N LEU A 61 -6.25 -2.25 3.11
CA LEU A 61 -6.82 -2.30 1.76
C LEU A 61 -6.12 -3.31 0.86
N GLN A 62 -4.86 -3.62 1.15
CA GLN A 62 -4.04 -4.61 0.45
C GLN A 62 -3.13 -5.35 1.44
N THR A 63 -2.60 -6.49 0.99
CA THR A 63 -1.52 -7.21 1.67
C THR A 63 -0.30 -7.31 0.75
N PRO A 64 0.92 -7.46 1.31
CA PRO A 64 2.12 -7.66 0.49
C PRO A 64 2.02 -8.84 -0.48
N GLU A 65 1.30 -9.90 -0.10
CA GLU A 65 1.13 -11.12 -0.91
C GLU A 65 0.12 -10.96 -2.05
N ALA A 66 -0.77 -9.97 -1.94
CA ALA A 66 -1.81 -9.70 -2.94
C ALA A 66 -1.38 -8.65 -3.98
N MET A 67 -0.15 -8.13 -3.89
CA MET A 67 0.37 -7.03 -4.72
C MET A 67 1.24 -7.50 -5.90
#